data_AF-M3ZRL3-F1
#
_entry.id   AF-M3ZRL3-F1
#
_cell.length_a   1.000
_cell.length_b   1.000
_cell.length_c   1.000
_cell.angle_alpha   90.00
_cell.angle_beta   90.00
_cell.angle_gamma   90.00
#
_symmetry.space_group_name_H-M   'P 1'
#
loop_
_entity.id
_entity.type
_entity.pdbx_description
1 polymer ?
#
loop_
_entity_poly.entity_id
_entity_poly.type
_entity_poly.pdbx_seq_one_letter_code
_entity_poly.pdbx_strand_id
1 'polypeptide(L)'
;MDKASGKAQVESGQVISPNTRRTFSFSSLRIKKRHNSEGDGGFERRRGLRSFSSARETSRKGSTADPAESPTGGPPVEQARLFSKEEAGPAEVSRVQELLKKFGEQPKENFATADVPGKRCATPPGDDDGRQGALKRFSAMWPSFRKGRKDKIKEPDLAETRENLVMDNVPIQPRRVSGQYFFEYLVVVSLKKKKDGSNYEPQITYQFPKRDVMAKYQKEEEEKTLKAITLFCFPEGISWAPLTEYHSETFSFVLTEIDGSRRNGYCRRLLPGGRGARPPEAFCIISSLACFGLFSKIFDEVEKRRQISMALIYPFMQKLREASFPAPGQTVEIKSFIPESGTEIIHLTRPLDSWLEHVNFCTLFDCLTDEEVLQVFAAAVLERRIIFFADELGTLSQVLHAVAALLYPFTWQHTFISIVPEILIDVVMAPTPYLLGVQKCLLDLVTDQSDLLLVDLSKNKEKTFLVTTGDEDSILPPKLQAEILEALSQRKKVSDVEEAKKVEEVNRVVSEAFLHFFVRTVGHYSSYVKYTKEGPGVFEKRRFYKAIESKTTRHFVKKFIQTQMFDLFVQELEQQQPSGRQQGIFHRKITEYQKKKNEKTKKH
;
A
#
# COMPACT_ATOMS: atom_id res chain seq x y z
N MET A 1 8.78 46.01 -53.53
CA MET A 1 10.03 46.47 -52.89
C MET A 1 9.75 46.64 -51.40
N ASP A 2 10.70 46.26 -50.55
CA ASP A 2 11.12 46.83 -49.24
C ASP A 2 10.10 47.53 -48.31
N LYS A 3 10.15 47.41 -46.96
CA LYS A 3 11.03 46.64 -46.04
C LYS A 3 10.47 46.62 -44.59
N ALA A 4 11.01 45.73 -43.74
CA ALA A 4 11.28 45.86 -42.29
C ALA A 4 10.19 46.48 -41.35
N SER A 5 9.59 45.73 -40.40
CA SER A 5 10.09 45.41 -39.02
C SER A 5 9.40 46.28 -37.93
N GLY A 6 9.31 45.91 -36.65
CA GLY A 6 9.86 44.74 -35.93
C GLY A 6 9.03 44.35 -34.68
N LYS A 7 9.58 43.50 -33.79
CA LYS A 7 8.88 42.91 -32.63
C LYS A 7 9.13 43.67 -31.31
N ALA A 8 8.19 43.55 -30.37
CA ALA A 8 8.44 43.54 -28.93
C ALA A 8 7.56 42.48 -28.24
N GLN A 9 8.01 41.93 -27.11
CA GLN A 9 7.27 40.93 -26.30
C GLN A 9 6.79 41.55 -25.00
N VAL A 10 5.70 41.01 -24.44
CA VAL A 10 5.33 41.11 -23.02
C VAL A 10 4.96 39.70 -22.55
N GLU A 11 5.18 39.42 -21.25
CA GLU A 11 5.39 38.06 -20.74
C GLU A 11 4.11 37.32 -20.35
N SER A 12 4.21 35.99 -20.31
CA SER A 12 3.13 35.07 -19.94
C SER A 12 2.97 34.90 -18.43
N GLY A 13 1.79 35.22 -17.89
CA GLY A 13 1.43 34.89 -16.51
C GLY A 13 1.33 33.38 -16.28
N GLN A 14 1.85 32.88 -15.16
CA GLN A 14 1.73 31.47 -14.78
C GLN A 14 0.28 31.13 -14.36
N VAL A 15 -0.33 30.18 -15.05
CA VAL A 15 -1.60 29.57 -14.63
C VAL A 15 -1.32 28.54 -13.53
N ILE A 16 -1.79 28.80 -12.32
CA ILE A 16 -1.67 27.88 -11.18
C ILE A 16 -2.70 26.75 -11.33
N SER A 17 -2.24 25.50 -11.29
CA SER A 17 -3.11 24.31 -11.41
C SER A 17 -3.78 23.99 -10.05
N PRO A 18 -5.12 23.81 -9.98
CA PRO A 18 -5.86 23.61 -8.74
C PRO A 18 -5.80 22.15 -8.24
N ASN A 19 -4.60 21.62 -8.01
CA ASN A 19 -4.37 20.21 -7.73
C ASN A 19 -4.40 19.88 -6.22
N THR A 20 -5.53 20.15 -5.55
CA THR A 20 -5.73 19.86 -4.11
C THR A 20 -6.00 18.37 -3.88
N ARG A 21 -4.96 17.54 -4.05
CA ARG A 21 -4.99 16.12 -3.66
C ARG A 21 -5.25 16.00 -2.16
N ARG A 22 -6.33 15.29 -1.78
CA ARG A 22 -6.52 14.79 -0.41
C ARG A 22 -5.81 13.45 -0.23
N THR A 23 -4.48 13.43 -0.35
CA THR A 23 -3.67 12.23 -0.06
C THR A 23 -3.60 11.99 1.44
N PHE A 24 -3.93 10.77 1.88
CA PHE A 24 -3.69 10.35 3.26
C PHE A 24 -2.19 10.06 3.43
N SER A 25 -1.49 10.85 4.24
CA SER A 25 -0.05 10.69 4.46
C SER A 25 0.29 10.39 5.91
N PHE A 26 1.10 9.36 6.11
CA PHE A 26 1.56 8.92 7.43
C PHE A 26 2.40 10.00 8.17
N SER A 27 3.02 10.93 7.44
CA SER A 27 3.80 12.04 8.03
C SER A 27 2.94 13.09 8.77
N SER A 28 1.62 13.07 8.53
CA SER A 28 0.60 13.92 9.16
C SER A 28 -0.11 13.28 10.35
N LEU A 29 0.18 12.01 10.68
CA LEU A 29 -0.48 11.30 11.77
C LEU A 29 -0.06 11.83 13.15
N ARG A 30 -0.91 12.69 13.72
CA ARG A 30 -0.73 13.24 15.07
C ARG A 30 -1.17 12.21 16.11
N ILE A 31 -0.23 11.34 16.51
CA ILE A 31 -0.44 10.26 17.50
C ILE A 31 -1.12 10.81 18.76
N LYS A 32 -2.42 10.56 18.91
CA LYS A 32 -3.15 10.82 20.16
C LYS A 32 -2.85 9.69 21.13
N LYS A 33 -1.94 9.95 22.07
CA LYS A 33 -1.68 9.07 23.21
C LYS A 33 -2.96 8.93 24.05
N ARG A 34 -3.74 7.85 23.87
CA ARG A 34 -4.86 7.50 24.76
C ARG A 34 -4.29 7.36 26.18
N HIS A 35 -4.72 8.22 27.08
CA HIS A 35 -4.43 8.13 28.51
C HIS A 35 -5.66 7.55 29.19
N ASN A 36 -5.59 6.29 29.61
CA ASN A 36 -6.44 5.84 30.71
C ASN A 36 -5.88 6.45 32.00
N SER A 37 -6.76 6.99 32.83
CA SER A 37 -6.44 7.54 34.15
C SER A 37 -7.57 7.24 35.12
N GLU A 38 -7.46 6.10 35.79
CA GLU A 38 -8.27 5.74 36.96
C GLU A 38 -7.34 5.55 38.16
N GLY A 39 -7.72 6.11 39.32
CA GLY A 39 -6.87 6.19 40.52
C GLY A 39 -5.78 7.29 40.40
N ASP A 40 -5.53 8.13 41.40
CA ASP A 40 -5.96 8.12 42.81
C ASP A 40 -6.37 9.55 43.26
N GLY A 41 -7.11 9.67 44.36
CA GLY A 41 -7.76 10.90 44.80
C GLY A 41 -8.28 10.88 46.24
N GLY A 42 -7.50 10.38 47.19
CA GLY A 42 -7.88 10.38 48.61
C GLY A 42 -7.99 11.79 49.22
N PHE A 43 -9.15 12.10 49.82
CA PHE A 43 -9.31 13.23 50.76
C PHE A 43 -10.33 12.89 51.88
N GLU A 44 -10.45 13.78 52.87
CA GLU A 44 -10.75 13.38 54.25
C GLU A 44 -12.23 13.32 54.69
N ARG A 45 -12.40 12.68 55.86
CA ARG A 45 -13.63 12.46 56.65
C ARG A 45 -14.53 13.71 56.82
N ARG A 46 -15.86 13.51 56.75
CA ARG A 46 -16.83 14.14 57.69
C ARG A 46 -18.12 13.32 57.86
N ARG A 47 -18.98 13.73 58.81
CA ARG A 47 -20.02 12.92 59.50
C ARG A 47 -21.40 12.95 58.83
N GLY A 48 -22.21 11.89 59.02
CA GLY A 48 -23.66 11.84 58.72
C GLY A 48 -24.17 10.42 58.40
N LEU A 49 -24.30 9.46 59.32
CA LEU A 49 -25.26 9.34 60.46
C LEU A 49 -26.66 8.83 60.02
N ARG A 50 -27.09 7.71 60.64
CA ARG A 50 -28.24 6.79 60.39
C ARG A 50 -27.83 5.54 59.58
N SER A 51 -27.85 4.30 60.09
CA SER A 51 -28.84 3.50 60.89
C SER A 51 -30.09 3.15 60.07
N PHE A 52 -30.54 1.89 59.95
CA PHE A 52 -30.55 0.79 60.94
C PHE A 52 -30.55 -0.62 60.29
N SER A 53 -30.08 -1.64 61.06
CA SER A 53 -30.58 -3.05 61.13
C SER A 53 -30.70 -3.97 59.88
N SER A 54 -30.77 -5.31 59.98
CA SER A 54 -30.23 -6.31 60.93
C SER A 54 -30.69 -7.73 60.53
N ALA A 55 -29.78 -8.62 60.09
CA ALA A 55 -29.89 -10.09 59.98
C ALA A 55 -28.55 -10.57 59.35
N ARG A 56 -27.72 -11.50 59.87
CA ARG A 56 -27.89 -12.68 60.75
C ARG A 56 -28.76 -13.78 60.11
N GLU A 57 -28.36 -15.06 60.08
CA GLU A 57 -27.29 -15.76 60.82
C GLU A 57 -26.84 -17.10 60.16
N THR A 58 -25.56 -17.49 60.36
CA THR A 58 -24.96 -18.85 60.21
C THR A 58 -24.95 -19.53 58.81
N SER A 59 -23.88 -20.22 58.35
CA SER A 59 -23.09 -21.38 58.90
C SER A 59 -23.91 -22.69 58.90
N ARG A 60 -23.42 -23.86 58.46
CA ARG A 60 -22.10 -24.55 58.50
C ARG A 60 -21.88 -25.35 57.19
N LYS A 61 -20.70 -25.65 56.63
CA LYS A 61 -19.33 -26.06 57.08
C LYS A 61 -19.10 -27.59 56.92
N GLY A 62 -18.27 -27.96 55.93
CA GLY A 62 -17.67 -29.30 55.74
C GLY A 62 -18.39 -30.20 54.70
N SER A 63 -17.73 -31.19 54.08
CA SER A 63 -16.28 -31.48 54.01
C SER A 63 -15.92 -32.61 53.02
N THR A 64 -14.69 -32.58 52.49
CA THR A 64 -13.82 -33.72 52.04
C THR A 64 -14.19 -34.61 50.85
N ALA A 65 -13.12 -34.94 50.09
CA ALA A 65 -12.84 -36.15 49.32
C ALA A 65 -13.28 -36.25 47.83
N ASP A 66 -12.28 -36.10 46.96
CA ASP A 66 -12.11 -36.78 45.65
C ASP A 66 -11.95 -38.32 45.83
N PRO A 67 -11.80 -39.18 44.78
CA PRO A 67 -11.68 -38.88 43.34
C PRO A 67 -12.43 -39.82 42.36
N ALA A 68 -12.20 -39.56 41.07
CA ALA A 68 -11.97 -40.54 39.98
C ALA A 68 -13.12 -41.07 39.09
N GLU A 69 -12.69 -41.30 37.85
CA GLU A 69 -13.18 -42.17 36.77
C GLU A 69 -14.57 -41.95 36.12
N SER A 70 -14.50 -41.56 34.84
CA SER A 70 -15.54 -41.74 33.82
C SER A 70 -15.55 -43.19 33.31
N PRO A 71 -16.60 -43.63 32.60
CA PRO A 71 -16.45 -43.63 31.14
C PRO A 71 -17.74 -43.44 30.30
N THR A 72 -17.53 -43.06 29.02
CA THR A 72 -18.34 -43.37 27.82
C THR A 72 -19.86 -43.15 27.76
N GLY A 73 -20.31 -42.42 26.72
CA GLY A 73 -21.58 -42.68 26.01
C GLY A 73 -22.63 -41.57 26.03
N GLY A 74 -22.93 -41.00 24.85
CA GLY A 74 -24.25 -40.41 24.53
C GLY A 74 -25.04 -41.35 23.61
N PRO A 75 -26.07 -40.90 22.85
CA PRO A 75 -26.70 -39.57 22.76
C PRO A 75 -28.25 -39.70 22.94
N PRO A 76 -29.15 -39.01 22.18
CA PRO A 76 -29.39 -37.58 21.90
C PRO A 76 -30.78 -37.10 22.46
N VAL A 77 -31.35 -35.99 21.92
CA VAL A 77 -32.78 -35.56 21.96
C VAL A 77 -33.29 -34.97 23.29
N GLU A 78 -34.16 -33.94 23.38
CA GLU A 78 -34.53 -32.75 22.56
C GLU A 78 -35.52 -31.88 23.41
N GLN A 79 -35.76 -30.60 23.06
CA GLN A 79 -36.88 -29.73 23.55
C GLN A 79 -36.82 -29.27 25.03
N ALA A 80 -37.48 -28.19 25.49
CA ALA A 80 -37.88 -26.88 24.90
C ALA A 80 -38.41 -25.94 26.02
N ARG A 81 -38.82 -24.69 25.66
CA ARG A 81 -39.56 -23.65 26.44
C ARG A 81 -38.67 -22.74 27.33
N LEU A 82 -38.60 -21.42 27.06
CA LEU A 82 -39.57 -20.31 27.30
C LEU A 82 -39.70 -19.98 28.80
N PHE A 83 -39.60 -18.75 29.29
CA PHE A 83 -39.56 -17.41 28.65
C PHE A 83 -38.17 -16.73 28.91
N SER A 84 -37.88 -15.41 28.92
CA SER A 84 -38.69 -14.17 28.89
C SER A 84 -37.89 -12.94 28.41
N LYS A 85 -38.57 -11.79 28.33
CA LYS A 85 -38.04 -10.41 28.24
C LYS A 85 -38.01 -9.73 29.62
N GLU A 86 -37.16 -8.74 29.78
CA GLU A 86 -37.51 -7.43 30.35
C GLU A 86 -36.96 -6.32 29.44
N GLU A 87 -37.57 -5.12 29.45
CA GLU A 87 -37.25 -4.00 28.57
C GLU A 87 -36.76 -2.79 29.37
N ALA A 88 -35.69 -2.13 28.91
CA ALA A 88 -35.17 -0.90 29.51
C ALA A 88 -35.65 0.33 28.71
N GLY A 89 -36.39 1.22 29.37
CA GLY A 89 -36.94 2.45 28.77
C GLY A 89 -35.93 3.60 28.60
N PRO A 90 -36.28 4.65 27.85
CA PRO A 90 -35.32 5.66 27.40
C PRO A 90 -35.10 6.82 28.39
N ALA A 91 -33.83 7.14 28.68
CA ALA A 91 -33.45 8.31 29.49
C ALA A 91 -32.34 9.20 28.87
N GLU A 92 -31.49 8.70 27.97
CA GLU A 92 -30.33 9.46 27.46
C GLU A 92 -30.50 10.10 26.06
N VAL A 93 -31.63 9.89 25.38
CA VAL A 93 -31.86 10.38 24.01
C VAL A 93 -31.90 11.93 23.92
N SER A 94 -32.24 12.62 25.02
CA SER A 94 -32.47 14.07 25.02
C SER A 94 -31.20 14.92 24.82
N ARG A 95 -30.00 14.41 25.17
CA ARG A 95 -28.78 15.23 25.23
C ARG A 95 -28.02 15.35 23.91
N VAL A 96 -28.33 14.51 22.92
CA VAL A 96 -27.68 14.52 21.59
C VAL A 96 -28.41 15.46 20.62
N GLN A 97 -29.73 15.61 20.74
CA GLN A 97 -30.53 16.44 19.83
C GLN A 97 -30.32 17.96 20.01
N GLU A 98 -29.87 18.43 21.19
CA GLU A 98 -29.52 19.85 21.38
C GLU A 98 -28.20 20.24 20.71
N LEU A 99 -27.23 19.33 20.62
CA LEU A 99 -25.93 19.63 19.99
C LEU A 99 -26.04 19.74 18.46
N LEU A 100 -26.93 18.96 17.84
CA LEU A 100 -27.19 19.00 16.39
C LEU A 100 -27.91 20.28 15.94
N LYS A 101 -28.53 21.05 16.84
CA LYS A 101 -29.18 22.34 16.52
C LYS A 101 -28.24 23.54 16.40
N LYS A 102 -26.92 23.38 16.63
CA LYS A 102 -25.94 24.49 16.62
C LYS A 102 -25.01 24.57 15.40
N PHE A 103 -25.23 23.74 14.36
CA PHE A 103 -24.46 23.76 13.12
C PHE A 103 -25.35 23.84 11.86
N GLY A 104 -26.40 24.67 11.91
CA GLY A 104 -27.38 24.82 10.85
C GLY A 104 -27.64 26.26 10.41
N GLU A 105 -26.64 26.94 9.84
CA GLU A 105 -26.87 28.20 9.10
C GLU A 105 -25.79 28.45 8.03
N GLN A 106 -26.24 28.83 6.82
CA GLN A 106 -25.39 29.33 5.72
C GLN A 106 -25.63 30.83 5.52
N PRO A 107 -24.59 31.59 5.14
CA PRO A 107 -24.75 32.76 4.28
C PRO A 107 -24.49 32.42 2.80
N LYS A 108 -25.12 33.17 1.89
CA LYS A 108 -25.04 33.01 0.43
C LYS A 108 -24.08 34.02 -0.19
N GLU A 109 -23.63 33.75 -1.42
CA GLU A 109 -22.91 34.71 -2.26
C GLU A 109 -23.80 35.90 -2.65
N ASN A 110 -23.16 37.05 -2.95
CA ASN A 110 -23.61 38.00 -3.98
C ASN A 110 -22.45 38.94 -4.38
N PHE A 111 -22.47 39.44 -5.62
CA PHE A 111 -21.46 40.33 -6.21
C PHE A 111 -21.79 41.81 -5.97
N ALA A 112 -20.76 42.69 -5.87
CA ALA A 112 -20.53 43.80 -6.84
C ALA A 112 -19.47 44.86 -6.40
N THR A 113 -18.54 45.15 -7.32
CA THR A 113 -17.92 46.47 -7.68
C THR A 113 -17.44 47.53 -6.64
N ALA A 114 -16.14 47.87 -6.79
CA ALA A 114 -15.58 49.21 -7.06
C ALA A 114 -14.86 50.08 -5.98
N ASP A 115 -13.77 50.69 -6.49
CA ASP A 115 -13.10 51.97 -6.17
C ASP A 115 -12.19 52.21 -4.94
N VAL A 116 -11.23 53.13 -5.19
CA VAL A 116 -10.04 53.48 -4.38
C VAL A 116 -9.73 54.98 -4.57
N PRO A 117 -9.64 55.77 -3.48
CA PRO A 117 -8.37 56.48 -3.18
C PRO A 117 -8.11 56.69 -1.66
N GLY A 118 -6.91 57.04 -1.17
CA GLY A 118 -5.58 57.18 -1.79
C GLY A 118 -4.67 58.21 -1.06
N LYS A 119 -3.33 58.13 -1.26
CA LYS A 119 -2.27 59.13 -0.91
C LYS A 119 -1.94 59.37 0.61
N ARG A 120 -0.68 59.17 1.06
CA ARG A 120 0.43 60.17 1.30
C ARG A 120 0.27 61.02 2.59
N CYS A 121 1.31 61.44 3.34
CA CYS A 121 2.77 61.14 3.43
C CYS A 121 3.36 61.81 4.73
N ALA A 122 4.70 61.75 4.91
CA ALA A 122 5.59 62.62 5.70
C ALA A 122 6.11 62.19 7.10
N THR A 123 7.32 62.69 7.40
CA THR A 123 8.32 62.45 8.48
C THR A 123 9.02 63.80 8.80
N PRO A 124 10.16 63.95 9.54
CA PRO A 124 10.91 63.07 10.48
C PRO A 124 10.76 63.63 11.93
N PRO A 125 11.75 63.83 12.84
CA PRO A 125 13.19 63.41 12.94
C PRO A 125 13.42 61.88 13.03
N GLY A 126 14.62 61.32 13.26
CA GLY A 126 15.99 61.88 13.37
C GLY A 126 16.52 62.10 14.82
N ASP A 127 17.81 62.20 15.16
CA ASP A 127 19.15 61.90 14.57
C ASP A 127 20.16 61.83 15.79
N ASP A 128 21.50 61.64 15.79
CA ASP A 128 22.59 61.58 14.79
C ASP A 128 23.78 60.65 15.27
N ASP A 129 25.06 61.07 15.25
CA ASP A 129 26.27 60.26 15.56
C ASP A 129 26.50 60.02 17.08
N GLY A 130 26.83 58.81 17.57
CA GLY A 130 26.91 57.51 16.89
C GLY A 130 28.24 56.78 17.11
N ARG A 131 28.96 56.56 16.00
CA ARG A 131 30.21 55.79 15.79
C ARG A 131 30.15 54.29 16.17
N GLN A 132 30.49 53.33 15.30
CA GLN A 132 30.72 53.29 13.83
C GLN A 132 30.70 51.80 13.38
N GLY A 133 30.60 51.40 12.11
CA GLY A 133 30.59 52.19 10.86
C GLY A 133 30.14 51.37 9.64
N ALA A 134 31.07 50.78 8.88
CA ALA A 134 30.84 50.18 7.54
C ALA A 134 31.51 48.79 7.40
N LEU A 135 31.00 47.73 6.75
CA LEU A 135 29.86 47.51 5.82
C LEU A 135 30.09 47.96 4.35
N LYS A 136 30.23 47.02 3.37
CA LYS A 136 29.48 46.92 2.07
C LYS A 136 30.18 46.22 0.85
N ARG A 137 29.51 45.15 0.38
CA ARG A 137 29.05 44.85 -1.03
C ARG A 137 30.03 44.41 -2.16
N PHE A 138 29.38 43.83 -3.19
CA PHE A 138 29.80 43.61 -4.60
C PHE A 138 30.80 42.45 -4.87
N SER A 139 30.89 41.87 -6.09
CA SER A 139 29.92 41.66 -7.19
C SER A 139 30.50 40.77 -8.32
N ALA A 140 29.66 39.90 -8.90
CA ALA A 140 29.68 39.43 -10.30
C ALA A 140 30.91 38.68 -10.93
N MET A 141 30.57 38.02 -12.05
CA MET A 141 31.41 37.54 -13.18
C MET A 141 32.28 36.27 -13.07
N TRP A 142 32.14 35.45 -14.11
CA TRP A 142 33.08 34.42 -14.58
C TRP A 142 34.43 34.99 -15.00
N PRO A 143 35.43 34.11 -15.21
CA PRO A 143 36.16 34.15 -16.48
C PRO A 143 36.15 32.81 -17.24
N SER A 144 36.23 32.89 -18.58
CA SER A 144 36.46 31.75 -19.49
C SER A 144 37.45 32.13 -20.61
N PHE A 145 38.74 31.89 -20.40
CA PHE A 145 39.84 32.07 -21.38
C PHE A 145 41.00 31.14 -20.97
N ARG A 146 41.85 30.54 -21.83
CA ARG A 146 41.75 30.17 -23.26
C ARG A 146 42.92 29.19 -23.59
N LYS A 147 42.61 28.03 -24.18
CA LYS A 147 43.28 27.45 -25.37
C LYS A 147 44.84 27.38 -25.43
N GLY A 148 45.42 26.18 -25.25
CA GLY A 148 46.78 25.80 -25.66
C GLY A 148 46.80 24.59 -26.62
N ARG A 149 47.77 24.54 -27.55
CA ARG A 149 48.00 23.42 -28.51
C ARG A 149 48.62 22.22 -27.75
N LYS A 150 48.34 20.93 -28.02
CA LYS A 150 48.16 20.11 -29.26
C LYS A 150 49.50 19.64 -29.85
N ASP A 151 49.74 18.32 -29.78
CA ASP A 151 50.65 17.58 -30.64
C ASP A 151 50.10 16.17 -30.99
N LYS A 152 50.72 15.46 -31.95
CA LYS A 152 50.24 14.16 -32.51
C LYS A 152 51.28 13.03 -32.37
N ILE A 153 50.81 11.80 -32.17
CA ILE A 153 51.46 10.55 -32.63
C ILE A 153 50.39 9.67 -33.33
N LYS A 154 50.81 8.76 -34.22
CA LYS A 154 49.98 8.02 -35.20
C LYS A 154 49.31 6.74 -34.68
N GLU A 155 48.25 6.33 -35.39
CA GLU A 155 47.76 4.94 -35.48
C GLU A 155 48.76 4.02 -36.22
N PRO A 156 48.48 2.71 -36.25
CA PRO A 156 48.13 2.11 -37.55
C PRO A 156 46.76 1.42 -37.54
N ASP A 157 46.15 1.40 -38.73
CA ASP A 157 44.83 0.83 -39.02
C ASP A 157 44.95 -0.63 -39.48
N LEU A 158 43.97 -1.49 -39.16
CA LEU A 158 43.77 -2.81 -39.77
C LEU A 158 42.26 -3.08 -39.87
N ALA A 159 41.82 -3.46 -41.07
CA ALA A 159 40.43 -3.36 -41.48
C ALA A 159 39.67 -4.68 -41.51
N GLU A 160 38.34 -4.56 -41.37
CA GLU A 160 37.31 -5.59 -41.61
C GLU A 160 37.32 -6.80 -40.64
N THR A 161 36.18 -7.32 -40.17
CA THR A 161 34.91 -7.54 -40.89
C THR A 161 33.68 -7.07 -40.11
N ARG A 162 32.62 -6.65 -40.82
CA ARG A 162 31.29 -6.38 -40.25
C ARG A 162 30.43 -7.65 -40.21
N GLU A 163 29.92 -7.99 -39.03
CA GLU A 163 28.64 -8.71 -38.90
C GLU A 163 27.67 -7.86 -38.06
N ASN A 164 26.43 -7.71 -38.53
CA ASN A 164 25.43 -6.84 -37.92
C ASN A 164 24.57 -7.61 -36.91
N LEU A 165 24.92 -7.57 -35.62
CA LEU A 165 23.99 -7.95 -34.56
C LEU A 165 23.11 -6.75 -34.18
N VAL A 166 21.80 -6.90 -34.38
CA VAL A 166 20.80 -5.89 -34.02
C VAL A 166 20.62 -5.87 -32.51
N MET A 167 21.04 -4.78 -31.86
CA MET A 167 20.79 -4.58 -30.43
C MET A 167 19.36 -4.09 -30.19
N ASP A 168 18.56 -4.89 -29.48
CA ASP A 168 17.26 -4.46 -28.95
C ASP A 168 17.43 -3.31 -27.95
N ASN A 169 16.93 -2.12 -28.32
CA ASN A 169 17.02 -0.93 -27.51
C ASN A 169 15.85 -0.87 -26.50
N VAL A 170 16.04 -1.48 -25.32
CA VAL A 170 15.13 -1.37 -24.18
C VAL A 170 15.09 0.10 -23.69
N PRO A 171 13.98 0.84 -23.81
CA PRO A 171 13.98 2.28 -23.52
C PRO A 171 13.78 2.56 -22.03
N ILE A 172 14.73 3.32 -21.47
CA ILE A 172 14.81 3.74 -20.06
C ILE A 172 13.53 4.45 -19.59
N GLN A 173 13.02 4.08 -18.41
CA GLN A 173 11.89 4.73 -17.74
C GLN A 173 12.15 6.23 -17.41
N PRO A 174 11.10 7.07 -17.33
CA PRO A 174 11.26 8.52 -17.26
C PRO A 174 11.97 9.00 -15.97
N ARG A 175 12.93 9.92 -16.15
CA ARG A 175 13.65 10.67 -15.10
C ARG A 175 14.38 9.80 -14.06
N ARG A 176 15.57 9.31 -14.43
CA ARG A 176 16.63 8.94 -13.47
C ARG A 176 16.92 10.11 -12.53
N VAL A 177 16.59 9.97 -11.24
CA VAL A 177 16.98 10.90 -10.17
C VAL A 177 17.37 10.06 -8.95
N SER A 178 18.58 10.29 -8.43
CA SER A 178 19.22 9.56 -7.32
C SER A 178 19.51 8.07 -7.59
N GLY A 179 20.53 7.53 -6.91
CA GLY A 179 21.02 6.16 -7.14
C GLY A 179 20.09 5.11 -6.53
N GLN A 180 19.52 4.24 -7.36
CA GLN A 180 18.78 3.06 -6.91
C GLN A 180 19.75 2.02 -6.34
N TYR A 181 19.82 1.96 -5.01
CA TYR A 181 20.30 0.79 -4.28
C TYR A 181 19.27 -0.34 -4.38
N PHE A 182 19.71 -1.59 -4.17
CA PHE A 182 18.85 -2.77 -4.19
C PHE A 182 17.65 -2.68 -3.21
N PHE A 183 17.88 -2.02 -2.08
CA PHE A 183 16.90 -1.64 -1.07
C PHE A 183 17.38 -0.38 -0.34
N GLU A 184 16.47 0.32 0.31
CA GLU A 184 16.77 1.59 0.98
C GLU A 184 17.40 1.34 2.35
N TYR A 185 16.69 0.58 3.20
CA TYR A 185 17.07 0.24 4.57
C TYR A 185 16.71 -1.21 4.93
N LEU A 186 17.53 -1.84 5.77
CA LEU A 186 17.14 -2.94 6.65
C LEU A 186 17.06 -2.38 8.08
N VAL A 187 15.97 -2.67 8.79
CA VAL A 187 15.86 -2.45 10.23
C VAL A 187 15.58 -3.77 10.95
N VAL A 188 16.04 -3.87 12.20
CA VAL A 188 15.53 -4.86 13.15
C VAL A 188 14.75 -4.12 14.22
N VAL A 189 13.51 -4.54 14.44
CA VAL A 189 12.61 -4.01 15.47
C VAL A 189 12.43 -5.08 16.53
N SER A 190 12.80 -4.76 17.76
CA SER A 190 12.63 -5.65 18.91
C SER A 190 11.69 -5.00 19.92
N LEU A 191 10.74 -5.77 20.47
CA LEU A 191 9.84 -5.30 21.52
C LEU A 191 10.61 -5.16 22.83
N LYS A 192 10.74 -3.94 23.35
CA LYS A 192 11.37 -3.67 24.66
C LYS A 192 10.32 -3.39 25.71
N LYS A 193 10.51 -3.92 26.91
CA LYS A 193 9.65 -3.63 28.06
C LYS A 193 9.89 -2.17 28.50
N LYS A 194 8.80 -1.42 28.71
CA LYS A 194 8.85 -0.02 29.15
C LYS A 194 9.38 0.11 30.58
N LYS A 195 9.88 1.29 30.95
CA LYS A 195 10.53 1.57 32.25
C LYS A 195 9.59 1.46 33.47
N ASP A 196 8.29 1.60 33.23
CA ASP A 196 7.21 1.38 34.21
C ASP A 196 6.90 -0.11 34.42
N GLY A 197 7.49 -1.00 33.61
CA GLY A 197 7.26 -2.43 33.65
C GLY A 197 5.89 -2.89 33.14
N SER A 198 5.04 -1.98 32.66
CA SER A 198 3.62 -2.26 32.38
C SER A 198 3.39 -2.98 31.05
N ASN A 199 4.16 -2.65 30.02
CA ASN A 199 3.88 -3.05 28.64
C ASN A 199 5.14 -3.05 27.76
N TYR A 200 5.03 -3.57 26.54
CA TYR A 200 6.08 -3.52 25.54
C TYR A 200 5.99 -2.25 24.66
N GLU A 201 7.07 -2.00 23.90
CA GLU A 201 7.16 -0.98 22.86
C GLU A 201 8.07 -1.47 21.73
N PRO A 202 7.64 -1.42 20.46
CA PRO A 202 8.47 -1.82 19.33
C PRO A 202 9.53 -0.74 19.05
N GLN A 203 10.81 -1.08 19.22
CA GLN A 203 11.93 -0.16 19.03
C GLN A 203 12.96 -0.73 18.06
N ILE A 204 13.50 0.13 17.20
CA ILE A 204 14.62 -0.24 16.32
C ILE A 204 15.86 -0.54 17.19
N THR A 205 16.42 -1.74 17.02
CA THR A 205 17.64 -2.21 17.69
C THR A 205 18.84 -2.24 16.74
N TYR A 206 18.59 -2.35 15.43
CA TYR A 206 19.61 -2.29 14.37
C TYR A 206 19.06 -1.57 13.14
N GLN A 207 19.89 -0.79 12.45
CA GLN A 207 19.59 -0.12 11.18
C GLN A 207 20.79 -0.25 10.24
N PHE A 208 20.56 -0.63 8.99
CA PHE A 208 21.52 -0.64 7.90
C PHE A 208 20.92 0.05 6.65
N PRO A 209 21.64 0.97 5.98
CA PRO A 209 22.92 1.57 6.39
C PRO A 209 22.79 2.32 7.73
N LYS A 210 23.93 2.59 8.38
CA LYS A 210 23.93 3.46 9.56
C LYS A 210 23.50 4.87 9.16
N ARG A 211 22.87 5.62 10.09
CA ARG A 211 22.44 7.01 9.87
C ARG A 211 23.64 7.92 9.58
N ASP A 212 23.86 8.18 8.29
CA ASP A 212 24.92 9.05 7.80
C ASP A 212 24.52 10.54 7.88
N VAL A 213 25.41 11.45 7.48
CA VAL A 213 25.29 12.91 7.70
C VAL A 213 24.26 13.57 6.76
N MET A 214 22.98 13.28 6.99
CA MET A 214 21.84 13.90 6.31
C MET A 214 21.48 15.30 6.83
N ALA A 215 20.86 16.12 5.98
CA ALA A 215 20.35 17.43 6.38
C ALA A 215 19.21 17.30 7.42
N LYS A 216 19.10 18.28 8.33
CA LYS A 216 18.16 18.22 9.48
C LYS A 216 16.73 17.85 9.10
N TYR A 217 16.19 18.46 8.04
CA TYR A 217 14.82 18.18 7.56
C TYR A 217 14.64 16.71 7.13
N GLN A 218 15.56 16.18 6.30
CA GLN A 218 15.53 14.79 5.83
C GLN A 218 15.62 13.81 7.00
N LYS A 219 16.39 14.14 8.04
CA LYS A 219 16.52 13.33 9.26
C LYS A 219 15.23 13.29 10.10
N GLU A 220 14.45 14.38 10.14
CA GLU A 220 13.13 14.40 10.82
C GLU A 220 12.09 13.56 10.05
N GLU A 221 12.11 13.61 8.72
CA GLU A 221 11.22 12.82 7.86
C GLU A 221 11.59 11.32 7.87
N GLU A 222 12.88 11.00 7.83
CA GLU A 222 13.39 9.63 8.08
C GLU A 222 12.95 9.14 9.46
N GLU A 223 13.06 9.96 10.52
CA GLU A 223 12.65 9.54 11.87
C GLU A 223 11.14 9.29 11.98
N LYS A 224 10.29 10.08 11.31
CA LYS A 224 8.85 9.78 11.20
C LYS A 224 8.62 8.45 10.47
N THR A 225 9.32 8.21 9.36
CA THR A 225 9.23 6.96 8.59
C THR A 225 9.64 5.76 9.45
N LEU A 226 10.77 5.86 10.15
CA LEU A 226 11.27 4.81 11.05
C LEU A 226 10.31 4.52 12.21
N LYS A 227 9.65 5.56 12.77
CA LYS A 227 8.59 5.41 13.78
C LYS A 227 7.30 4.79 13.22
N ALA A 228 6.97 5.02 11.94
CA ALA A 228 5.87 4.31 11.30
C ALA A 228 6.23 2.82 11.08
N ILE A 229 7.44 2.53 10.61
CA ILE A 229 7.92 1.16 10.37
C ILE A 229 7.83 0.29 11.63
N THR A 230 8.14 0.80 12.83
CA THR A 230 8.01 -0.01 14.06
C THR A 230 6.55 -0.39 14.37
N LEU A 231 5.58 0.46 14.02
CA LEU A 231 4.14 0.16 14.14
C LEU A 231 3.66 -0.86 13.10
N PHE A 232 4.22 -0.84 11.88
CA PHE A 232 3.88 -1.84 10.85
C PHE A 232 4.60 -3.19 11.04
N CYS A 233 5.73 -3.22 11.74
CA CYS A 233 6.37 -4.47 12.17
C CYS A 233 5.57 -5.16 13.30
N PHE A 234 4.80 -4.38 14.07
CA PHE A 234 4.00 -4.83 15.22
C PHE A 234 2.62 -4.10 15.26
N PRO A 235 1.73 -4.36 14.28
CA PRO A 235 0.37 -3.79 14.22
C PRO A 235 -0.48 -4.07 15.46
N GLU A 236 -0.22 -5.17 16.18
CA GLU A 236 -0.77 -5.57 17.48
C GLU A 236 -0.35 -4.65 18.64
N GLY A 237 0.44 -3.62 18.34
CA GLY A 237 0.81 -2.56 19.28
C GLY A 237 1.68 -3.07 20.43
N ILE A 238 1.16 -2.98 21.65
CA ILE A 238 1.93 -3.11 22.89
C ILE A 238 1.61 -4.35 23.72
N SER A 239 0.50 -5.03 23.45
CA SER A 239 -0.06 -6.12 24.28
C SER A 239 0.62 -7.48 24.01
N TRP A 240 1.94 -7.54 24.21
CA TRP A 240 2.75 -8.72 23.90
C TRP A 240 3.06 -9.57 25.14
N ALA A 241 2.65 -10.84 25.10
CA ALA A 241 3.14 -11.88 26.00
C ALA A 241 4.49 -12.43 25.48
N PRO A 242 5.50 -12.66 26.35
CA PRO A 242 6.72 -13.39 25.98
C PRO A 242 6.41 -14.84 25.59
N LEU A 243 6.98 -15.31 24.48
CA LEU A 243 6.73 -16.64 23.91
C LEU A 243 7.96 -17.54 24.05
N THR A 244 7.75 -18.84 24.30
CA THR A 244 8.81 -19.86 24.28
C THR A 244 9.13 -20.31 22.86
N GLU A 245 8.10 -20.39 22.02
CA GLU A 245 8.10 -20.84 20.63
C GLU A 245 7.27 -19.86 19.77
N TYR A 246 7.68 -19.66 18.52
CA TYR A 246 6.99 -18.79 17.56
C TYR A 246 7.45 -19.19 16.15
N HIS A 247 6.53 -19.45 15.23
CA HIS A 247 6.87 -19.79 13.84
C HIS A 247 7.38 -18.56 13.08
N SER A 248 8.25 -18.75 12.08
CA SER A 248 8.84 -17.63 11.33
C SER A 248 7.79 -17.02 10.36
N GLU A 249 7.15 -15.92 10.76
CA GLU A 249 6.06 -15.27 10.01
C GLU A 249 6.63 -14.29 8.95
N THR A 250 6.13 -14.35 7.72
CA THR A 250 6.53 -13.42 6.64
C THR A 250 5.33 -12.62 6.12
N PHE A 251 5.46 -11.30 5.97
CA PHE A 251 4.40 -10.44 5.44
C PHE A 251 4.95 -9.17 4.76
N SER A 252 4.09 -8.40 4.07
CA SER A 252 4.44 -7.09 3.52
C SER A 252 3.42 -5.99 3.82
N PHE A 253 3.92 -4.86 4.31
CA PHE A 253 3.14 -3.62 4.48
C PHE A 253 3.51 -2.58 3.43
N VAL A 254 2.60 -1.65 3.13
CA VAL A 254 2.83 -0.55 2.18
C VAL A 254 2.79 0.79 2.88
N LEU A 255 3.85 1.57 2.70
CA LEU A 255 3.96 2.97 3.07
C LEU A 255 3.62 3.82 1.86
N THR A 256 2.63 4.71 1.97
CA THR A 256 2.27 5.68 0.92
C THR A 256 2.79 7.07 1.28
N GLU A 257 3.47 7.72 0.35
CA GLU A 257 4.11 9.02 0.57
C GLU A 257 3.19 10.21 0.23
N ILE A 258 3.66 11.43 0.54
CA ILE A 258 2.91 12.68 0.26
C ILE A 258 2.58 12.88 -1.23
N ASP A 259 3.42 12.38 -2.13
CA ASP A 259 3.25 12.47 -3.59
C ASP A 259 2.39 11.33 -4.18
N GLY A 260 1.96 10.37 -3.35
CA GLY A 260 1.23 9.17 -3.75
C GLY A 260 2.10 8.01 -4.23
N SER A 261 3.43 8.13 -4.19
CA SER A 261 4.32 6.98 -4.39
C SER A 261 4.19 5.97 -3.25
N ARG A 262 4.58 4.72 -3.50
CA ARG A 262 4.46 3.60 -2.55
C ARG A 262 5.81 2.94 -2.36
N ARG A 263 6.17 2.70 -1.10
CA ARG A 263 7.30 1.84 -0.69
C ARG A 263 6.75 0.63 0.05
N ASN A 264 7.38 -0.51 -0.16
CA ASN A 264 7.02 -1.77 0.50
C ASN A 264 7.98 -1.99 1.68
N GLY A 265 7.42 -2.42 2.82
CA GLY A 265 8.16 -2.99 3.93
C GLY A 265 7.92 -4.48 3.98
N TYR A 266 8.92 -5.27 3.59
CA TYR A 266 8.91 -6.73 3.75
C TYR A 266 9.34 -7.04 5.17
N CYS A 267 8.64 -7.93 5.86
CA CYS A 267 8.93 -8.27 7.25
C CYS A 267 9.01 -9.79 7.43
N ARG A 268 10.08 -10.25 8.08
CA ARG A 268 10.24 -11.60 8.62
C ARG A 268 10.31 -11.49 10.14
N ARG A 269 9.28 -11.97 10.85
CA ARG A 269 9.29 -12.08 12.31
C ARG A 269 9.79 -13.45 12.72
N LEU A 270 10.65 -13.49 13.74
CA LEU A 270 11.20 -14.73 14.26
C LEU A 270 11.50 -14.58 15.75
N LEU A 271 11.69 -15.72 16.45
CA LEU A 271 12.06 -15.69 17.86
C LEU A 271 13.58 -15.47 18.02
N PRO A 272 14.05 -14.63 18.96
CA PRO A 272 15.47 -14.51 19.25
C PRO A 272 16.06 -15.76 19.91
N GLY A 273 17.37 -15.95 19.75
CA GLY A 273 18.11 -17.07 20.34
C GLY A 273 18.13 -17.05 21.89
N GLY A 274 18.68 -18.09 22.50
CA GLY A 274 18.75 -18.24 23.96
C GLY A 274 17.69 -19.20 24.53
N ARG A 275 17.36 -19.07 25.82
CA ARG A 275 16.42 -19.93 26.56
C ARG A 275 15.33 -19.11 27.26
N GLY A 276 14.15 -19.70 27.44
CA GLY A 276 13.02 -19.09 28.15
C GLY A 276 12.10 -18.25 27.26
N ALA A 277 11.02 -17.75 27.86
CA ALA A 277 10.00 -16.95 27.17
C ALA A 277 10.51 -15.52 26.87
N ARG A 278 10.28 -15.05 25.64
CA ARG A 278 10.84 -13.80 25.08
C ARG A 278 9.93 -13.24 23.99
N PRO A 279 9.91 -11.92 23.74
CA PRO A 279 9.20 -11.39 22.58
C PRO A 279 9.90 -11.78 21.27
N PRO A 280 9.16 -11.86 20.13
CA PRO A 280 9.76 -11.97 18.81
C PRO A 280 10.49 -10.69 18.37
N GLU A 281 11.34 -10.83 17.35
CA GLU A 281 12.00 -9.72 16.65
C GLU A 281 11.56 -9.70 15.18
N ALA A 282 11.38 -8.50 14.62
CA ALA A 282 11.00 -8.27 13.24
C ALA A 282 12.19 -7.74 12.43
N PHE A 283 12.62 -8.50 11.43
CA PHE A 283 13.58 -8.05 10.41
C PHE A 283 12.79 -7.44 9.26
N CYS A 284 12.97 -6.15 8.97
CA CYS A 284 12.21 -5.46 7.95
C CYS A 284 13.09 -4.74 6.91
N ILE A 285 12.87 -5.04 5.63
CA ILE A 285 13.54 -4.41 4.49
C ILE A 285 12.57 -3.44 3.83
N ILE A 286 12.98 -2.20 3.65
CA ILE A 286 12.23 -1.15 2.96
C ILE A 286 12.76 -0.99 1.54
N SER A 287 11.87 -1.10 0.54
CA SER A 287 12.20 -0.78 -0.84
C SER A 287 11.01 -0.27 -1.63
N SER A 288 11.26 0.72 -2.48
CA SER A 288 10.40 1.12 -3.61
C SER A 288 10.37 0.07 -4.73
N LEU A 289 11.31 -0.88 -4.77
CA LEU A 289 11.32 -2.00 -5.71
C LEU A 289 10.47 -3.16 -5.19
N ALA A 290 9.77 -3.85 -6.09
CA ALA A 290 8.64 -4.70 -5.75
C ALA A 290 8.84 -6.18 -6.14
N CYS A 291 9.68 -6.95 -5.43
CA CYS A 291 9.80 -8.41 -5.65
C CYS A 291 9.78 -9.26 -4.36
N PHE A 292 8.61 -9.80 -3.96
CA PHE A 292 8.39 -10.43 -2.66
C PHE A 292 9.17 -11.75 -2.50
N GLY A 293 9.09 -12.65 -3.49
CA GLY A 293 9.82 -13.92 -3.46
C GLY A 293 11.34 -13.75 -3.43
N LEU A 294 11.85 -12.63 -3.95
CA LEU A 294 13.27 -12.28 -3.90
C LEU A 294 13.66 -11.77 -2.50
N PHE A 295 12.82 -10.94 -1.86
CA PHE A 295 13.05 -10.52 -0.47
C PHE A 295 12.85 -11.65 0.55
N SER A 296 11.98 -12.64 0.28
CA SER A 296 11.91 -13.86 1.10
C SER A 296 13.24 -14.62 1.07
N LYS A 297 13.81 -14.88 -0.13
CA LYS A 297 15.14 -15.50 -0.26
C LYS A 297 16.25 -14.74 0.46
N ILE A 298 16.19 -13.40 0.46
CA ILE A 298 17.11 -12.56 1.24
C ILE A 298 16.91 -12.79 2.74
N PHE A 299 15.67 -12.90 3.24
CA PHE A 299 15.43 -13.20 4.65
C PHE A 299 15.88 -14.60 5.06
N ASP A 300 15.72 -15.60 4.20
CA ASP A 300 16.22 -16.97 4.45
C ASP A 300 17.75 -16.96 4.63
N GLU A 301 18.46 -16.19 3.80
CA GLU A 301 19.90 -15.96 3.91
C GLU A 301 20.29 -15.11 5.16
N VAL A 302 19.48 -14.11 5.54
CA VAL A 302 19.68 -13.36 6.80
C VAL A 302 19.48 -14.27 8.02
N GLU A 303 18.48 -15.15 8.00
CA GLU A 303 18.13 -16.07 9.08
C GLU A 303 19.22 -17.15 9.25
N LYS A 304 19.74 -17.69 8.15
CA LYS A 304 20.94 -18.56 8.14
C LYS A 304 22.17 -17.89 8.78
N ARG A 305 22.48 -16.63 8.41
CA ARG A 305 23.61 -15.88 9.01
C ARG A 305 23.37 -15.54 10.47
N ARG A 306 22.12 -15.24 10.85
CA ARG A 306 21.70 -14.94 12.22
C ARG A 306 21.94 -16.09 13.19
N GLN A 307 21.77 -17.34 12.75
CA GLN A 307 22.05 -18.52 13.58
C GLN A 307 23.53 -18.64 13.98
N ILE A 308 24.45 -18.10 13.16
CA ILE A 308 25.89 -18.09 13.41
C ILE A 308 26.30 -16.80 14.15
N SER A 309 26.02 -15.62 13.60
CA SER A 309 26.28 -14.33 14.25
C SER A 309 25.61 -13.15 13.55
N MET A 310 25.02 -12.23 14.35
CA MET A 310 24.54 -10.91 13.88
C MET A 310 25.58 -10.14 13.05
N ALA A 311 26.88 -10.30 13.34
CA ALA A 311 27.94 -9.58 12.64
C ALA A 311 28.03 -9.96 11.14
N LEU A 312 27.58 -11.16 10.75
CA LEU A 312 27.62 -11.64 9.37
C LEU A 312 26.53 -11.03 8.48
N ILE A 313 25.49 -10.43 9.07
CA ILE A 313 24.41 -9.77 8.33
C ILE A 313 24.94 -8.48 7.67
N TYR A 314 25.81 -7.73 8.34
CA TYR A 314 26.31 -6.45 7.82
C TYR A 314 27.06 -6.60 6.47
N PRO A 315 28.09 -7.48 6.33
CA PRO A 315 28.80 -7.65 5.05
C PRO A 315 27.92 -8.20 3.93
N PHE A 316 26.94 -9.05 4.25
CA PHE A 316 25.98 -9.57 3.28
C PHE A 316 25.05 -8.46 2.77
N MET A 317 24.42 -7.71 3.68
CA MET A 317 23.50 -6.62 3.32
C MET A 317 24.22 -5.46 2.63
N GLN A 318 25.51 -5.22 2.91
CA GLN A 318 26.32 -4.28 2.16
C GLN A 318 26.52 -4.72 0.70
N LYS A 319 27.02 -5.95 0.47
CA LYS A 319 27.18 -6.51 -0.89
C LYS A 319 25.87 -6.52 -1.67
N LEU A 320 24.77 -6.90 -1.01
CA LEU A 320 23.44 -6.90 -1.60
C LEU A 320 22.97 -5.48 -1.99
N ARG A 321 23.21 -4.48 -1.15
CA ARG A 321 22.83 -3.08 -1.41
C ARG A 321 23.66 -2.43 -2.52
N GLU A 322 24.92 -2.83 -2.66
CA GLU A 322 25.86 -2.40 -3.70
C GLU A 322 25.62 -3.09 -5.06
N ALA A 323 24.99 -4.26 -5.07
CA ALA A 323 24.61 -4.96 -6.30
C ALA A 323 23.48 -4.23 -7.05
N SER A 324 23.51 -4.29 -8.39
CA SER A 324 22.37 -3.87 -9.22
C SER A 324 21.16 -4.76 -8.95
N PHE A 325 19.97 -4.17 -8.82
CA PHE A 325 18.74 -4.96 -8.80
C PHE A 325 18.53 -5.65 -10.16
N PRO A 326 18.14 -6.94 -10.21
CA PRO A 326 17.91 -7.65 -11.46
C PRO A 326 16.87 -6.95 -12.36
N ALA A 327 17.09 -7.00 -13.68
CA ALA A 327 16.04 -6.73 -14.66
C ALA A 327 15.05 -7.90 -14.73
N PRO A 328 13.81 -7.72 -15.23
CA PRO A 328 12.84 -8.82 -15.33
C PRO A 328 13.40 -10.01 -16.12
N GLY A 329 13.22 -11.22 -15.58
CA GLY A 329 13.79 -12.46 -16.14
C GLY A 329 15.31 -12.64 -15.95
N GLN A 330 16.01 -11.69 -15.32
CA GLN A 330 17.47 -11.79 -15.07
C GLN A 330 17.78 -12.24 -13.65
N THR A 331 19.00 -12.77 -13.47
CA THR A 331 19.54 -13.25 -12.17
C THR A 331 20.77 -12.46 -11.78
N VAL A 332 20.88 -12.11 -10.50
CA VAL A 332 22.07 -11.48 -9.91
C VAL A 332 22.71 -12.45 -8.91
N GLU A 333 24.03 -12.60 -9.00
CA GLU A 333 24.83 -13.45 -8.11
C GLU A 333 25.42 -12.65 -6.94
N ILE A 334 25.03 -12.97 -5.70
CA ILE A 334 25.63 -12.38 -4.50
C ILE A 334 26.62 -13.38 -3.88
N LYS A 335 27.92 -13.08 -4.03
CA LYS A 335 29.02 -13.93 -3.49
C LYS A 335 29.29 -13.58 -2.02
N SER A 336 28.73 -14.38 -1.11
CA SER A 336 28.80 -14.17 0.35
C SER A 336 29.80 -15.13 0.97
N PHE A 337 30.60 -14.64 1.92
CA PHE A 337 31.36 -15.52 2.81
C PHE A 337 30.51 -15.87 4.03
N ILE A 338 30.58 -17.12 4.50
CA ILE A 338 30.09 -17.59 5.79
C ILE A 338 31.23 -18.38 6.45
N PRO A 339 31.54 -18.15 7.75
CA PRO A 339 32.49 -18.99 8.49
C PRO A 339 32.10 -20.47 8.38
N GLU A 340 33.10 -21.36 8.35
CA GLU A 340 32.95 -22.82 8.22
C GLU A 340 32.40 -23.29 6.84
N SER A 341 31.39 -22.63 6.26
CA SER A 341 30.82 -22.97 4.94
C SER A 341 31.61 -22.42 3.73
N GLY A 342 32.43 -21.39 3.92
CA GLY A 342 33.26 -20.80 2.86
C GLY A 342 32.56 -19.69 2.07
N THR A 343 32.76 -19.65 0.74
CA THR A 343 32.11 -18.65 -0.13
C THR A 343 30.96 -19.28 -0.89
N GLU A 344 29.75 -18.84 -0.61
CA GLU A 344 28.51 -19.26 -1.26
C GLU A 344 28.09 -18.25 -2.34
N ILE A 345 27.38 -18.73 -3.36
CA ILE A 345 26.83 -17.92 -4.45
C ILE A 345 25.30 -17.96 -4.35
N ILE A 346 24.67 -16.82 -4.06
CA ILE A 346 23.22 -16.70 -3.92
C ILE A 346 22.66 -16.17 -5.24
N HIS A 347 21.74 -16.93 -5.85
CA HIS A 347 21.12 -16.57 -7.13
C HIS A 347 19.77 -15.87 -6.90
N LEU A 348 19.76 -14.54 -7.08
CA LEU A 348 18.57 -13.70 -6.94
C LEU A 348 17.97 -13.41 -8.33
N THR A 349 17.08 -14.30 -8.76
CA THR A 349 16.31 -14.18 -10.02
C THR A 349 15.05 -13.35 -9.82
N ARG A 350 14.78 -12.44 -10.77
CA ARG A 350 13.53 -11.68 -10.85
C ARG A 350 12.58 -12.32 -11.87
N PRO A 351 11.28 -12.46 -11.58
CA PRO A 351 10.28 -12.91 -12.54
C PRO A 351 10.27 -12.09 -13.85
N LEU A 352 9.78 -12.68 -14.93
CA LEU A 352 9.67 -12.00 -16.23
C LEU A 352 8.49 -11.02 -16.27
N ASP A 353 7.34 -11.41 -15.72
CA ASP A 353 6.14 -10.57 -15.62
C ASP A 353 6.26 -9.60 -14.44
N SER A 354 6.78 -8.40 -14.73
CA SER A 354 7.18 -7.41 -13.72
C SER A 354 6.07 -6.85 -12.83
N TRP A 355 4.81 -7.14 -13.17
CA TRP A 355 3.62 -6.75 -12.41
C TRP A 355 3.12 -7.84 -11.46
N LEU A 356 3.66 -9.06 -11.57
CA LEU A 356 3.34 -10.22 -10.72
C LEU A 356 4.44 -10.54 -9.70
N GLU A 357 5.54 -9.79 -9.69
CA GLU A 357 6.67 -9.91 -8.74
C GLU A 357 6.26 -9.79 -7.25
N HIS A 358 5.05 -9.32 -6.97
CA HIS A 358 4.45 -9.14 -5.64
C HIS A 358 3.24 -10.01 -5.34
N VAL A 359 2.90 -10.91 -6.25
CA VAL A 359 1.59 -11.52 -6.27
C VAL A 359 1.71 -13.02 -6.05
N ASN A 360 0.99 -13.52 -5.06
CA ASN A 360 0.75 -14.94 -4.87
C ASN A 360 -0.76 -15.18 -4.96
N PHE A 361 -1.25 -15.52 -6.16
CA PHE A 361 -2.66 -15.81 -6.34
C PHE A 361 -3.08 -17.14 -5.69
N CYS A 362 -2.17 -18.05 -5.31
CA CYS A 362 -2.53 -19.23 -4.54
C CYS A 362 -3.21 -18.84 -3.22
N THR A 363 -2.59 -17.97 -2.42
CA THR A 363 -3.14 -17.52 -1.12
C THR A 363 -4.51 -16.82 -1.25
N LEU A 364 -4.82 -16.21 -2.39
CA LEU A 364 -6.15 -15.70 -2.68
C LEU A 364 -7.18 -16.82 -2.81
N PHE A 365 -6.87 -17.86 -3.59
CA PHE A 365 -7.75 -19.02 -3.82
C PHE A 365 -7.70 -20.10 -2.72
N ASP A 366 -6.73 -20.03 -1.82
CA ASP A 366 -6.71 -20.78 -0.55
C ASP A 366 -7.72 -20.18 0.46
N CYS A 367 -8.10 -18.90 0.29
CA CYS A 367 -9.02 -18.19 1.20
C CYS A 367 -10.42 -17.96 0.62
N LEU A 368 -10.59 -17.94 -0.72
CA LEU A 368 -11.80 -17.51 -1.41
C LEU A 368 -12.14 -18.42 -2.62
N THR A 369 -13.42 -18.63 -2.91
CA THR A 369 -13.86 -19.31 -4.12
C THR A 369 -13.72 -18.44 -5.38
N ASP A 370 -13.93 -19.05 -6.56
CA ASP A 370 -13.91 -18.36 -7.86
C ASP A 370 -14.96 -17.24 -7.95
N GLU A 371 -16.12 -17.47 -7.35
CA GLU A 371 -17.27 -16.58 -7.26
C GLU A 371 -17.01 -15.44 -6.25
N GLU A 372 -16.46 -15.78 -5.09
CA GLU A 372 -16.10 -14.80 -4.05
C GLU A 372 -15.00 -13.85 -4.54
N VAL A 373 -14.00 -14.35 -5.27
CA VAL A 373 -12.98 -13.51 -5.92
C VAL A 373 -13.59 -12.59 -6.98
N LEU A 374 -14.62 -13.04 -7.72
CA LEU A 374 -15.35 -12.16 -8.65
C LEU A 374 -16.14 -11.06 -7.93
N GLN A 375 -16.76 -11.35 -6.78
CA GLN A 375 -17.46 -10.34 -5.97
C GLN A 375 -16.48 -9.30 -5.40
N VAL A 376 -15.33 -9.73 -4.88
CA VAL A 376 -14.24 -8.84 -4.43
C VAL A 376 -13.70 -8.00 -5.59
N PHE A 377 -13.46 -8.59 -6.77
CA PHE A 377 -13.04 -7.86 -7.96
C PHE A 377 -14.11 -6.86 -8.44
N ALA A 378 -15.40 -7.21 -8.37
CA ALA A 378 -16.51 -6.34 -8.73
C ALA A 378 -16.58 -5.08 -7.85
N ALA A 379 -16.32 -5.22 -6.54
CA ALA A 379 -16.21 -4.09 -5.63
C ALA A 379 -14.93 -3.26 -5.88
N ALA A 380 -13.79 -3.93 -6.12
CA ALA A 380 -12.51 -3.25 -6.35
C ALA A 380 -12.47 -2.47 -7.68
N VAL A 381 -13.01 -3.03 -8.77
CA VAL A 381 -13.03 -2.37 -10.08
C VAL A 381 -13.98 -1.16 -10.13
N LEU A 382 -14.90 -1.02 -9.16
CA LEU A 382 -15.74 0.17 -8.97
C LEU A 382 -15.27 1.09 -7.83
N GLU A 383 -14.06 0.89 -7.30
CA GLU A 383 -13.49 1.71 -6.22
C GLU A 383 -14.39 1.77 -4.98
N ARG A 384 -14.83 0.62 -4.47
CA ARG A 384 -15.50 0.55 -3.15
C ARG A 384 -14.52 0.68 -1.99
N ARG A 385 -15.07 0.89 -0.80
CA ARG A 385 -14.35 0.62 0.46
C ARG A 385 -14.40 -0.88 0.73
N ILE A 386 -13.26 -1.50 0.96
CA ILE A 386 -13.12 -2.93 1.22
C ILE A 386 -12.15 -3.14 2.38
N ILE A 387 -12.54 -3.96 3.35
CA ILE A 387 -11.68 -4.43 4.44
C ILE A 387 -11.62 -5.95 4.40
N PHE A 388 -10.41 -6.49 4.51
CA PHE A 388 -10.17 -7.91 4.72
C PHE A 388 -9.74 -8.16 6.17
N PHE A 389 -10.19 -9.26 6.74
CA PHE A 389 -9.77 -9.76 8.05
C PHE A 389 -9.06 -11.10 7.90
N ALA A 390 -7.95 -11.27 8.61
CA ALA A 390 -7.27 -12.55 8.77
C ALA A 390 -6.56 -12.62 10.13
N ASP A 391 -6.27 -13.84 10.58
CA ASP A 391 -5.46 -14.08 11.78
C ASP A 391 -3.95 -13.92 11.49
N GLU A 392 -3.52 -14.33 10.29
CA GLU A 392 -2.12 -14.36 9.83
C GLU A 392 -1.79 -13.12 8.97
N LEU A 393 -0.72 -12.37 9.30
CA LEU A 393 -0.33 -11.18 8.53
C LEU A 393 0.18 -11.53 7.12
N GLY A 394 0.79 -12.71 6.98
CA GLY A 394 1.24 -13.22 5.69
C GLY A 394 0.09 -13.49 4.72
N THR A 395 -1.03 -14.01 5.23
CA THR A 395 -2.25 -14.23 4.44
C THR A 395 -2.90 -12.90 4.07
N LEU A 396 -3.07 -12.01 5.05
CA LEU A 396 -3.65 -10.67 4.88
C LEU A 396 -2.93 -9.85 3.80
N SER A 397 -1.61 -9.75 3.89
CA SER A 397 -0.80 -8.97 2.96
C SER A 397 -0.79 -9.53 1.54
N GLN A 398 -0.64 -10.86 1.38
CA GLN A 398 -0.67 -11.50 0.06
C GLN A 398 -2.03 -11.33 -0.63
N VAL A 399 -3.14 -11.46 0.10
CA VAL A 399 -4.49 -11.28 -0.46
C VAL A 399 -4.72 -9.84 -0.95
N LEU A 400 -4.33 -8.81 -0.19
CA LEU A 400 -4.49 -7.43 -0.66
C LEU A 400 -3.60 -7.10 -1.87
N HIS A 401 -2.37 -7.61 -1.93
CA HIS A 401 -1.53 -7.47 -3.11
C HIS A 401 -2.10 -8.21 -4.34
N ALA A 402 -2.68 -9.40 -4.15
CA ALA A 402 -3.35 -10.15 -5.21
C ALA A 402 -4.60 -9.42 -5.73
N VAL A 403 -5.50 -8.96 -4.86
CA VAL A 403 -6.70 -8.20 -5.25
C VAL A 403 -6.34 -6.91 -6.00
N ALA A 404 -5.29 -6.20 -5.60
CA ALA A 404 -4.81 -5.04 -6.34
C ALA A 404 -4.24 -5.40 -7.73
N ALA A 405 -3.63 -6.58 -7.90
CA ALA A 405 -3.11 -7.04 -9.17
C ALA A 405 -4.20 -7.49 -10.16
N LEU A 406 -5.36 -7.97 -9.68
CA LEU A 406 -6.52 -8.28 -10.54
C LEU A 406 -6.99 -7.08 -11.40
N LEU A 407 -6.64 -5.85 -11.00
CA LEU A 407 -7.03 -4.61 -11.66
C LEU A 407 -6.16 -4.26 -12.89
N TYR A 408 -5.03 -4.94 -13.10
CA TYR A 408 -4.11 -4.66 -14.21
C TYR A 408 -4.84 -4.71 -15.58
N PRO A 409 -4.75 -3.66 -16.43
CA PRO A 409 -3.70 -2.63 -16.50
C PRO A 409 -3.87 -1.42 -15.57
N PHE A 410 -4.95 -1.35 -14.80
CA PHE A 410 -5.22 -0.25 -13.89
C PHE A 410 -4.54 -0.48 -12.54
N THR A 411 -4.03 0.58 -11.94
CA THR A 411 -3.41 0.56 -10.60
C THR A 411 -4.34 1.21 -9.60
N TRP A 412 -4.63 0.57 -8.47
CA TRP A 412 -5.46 1.15 -7.39
C TRP A 412 -4.94 2.52 -6.92
N GLN A 413 -5.76 3.57 -7.04
CA GLN A 413 -5.34 4.97 -6.84
C GLN A 413 -5.60 5.52 -5.43
N HIS A 414 -6.49 4.89 -4.67
CA HIS A 414 -6.91 5.38 -3.35
C HIS A 414 -6.04 4.83 -2.23
N THR A 415 -6.44 5.04 -0.98
CA THR A 415 -5.79 4.48 0.21
C THR A 415 -5.62 2.97 0.07
N PHE A 416 -4.41 2.48 0.27
CA PHE A 416 -4.05 1.07 0.29
C PHE A 416 -3.17 0.84 1.53
N ILE A 417 -3.63 0.01 2.45
CA ILE A 417 -2.89 -0.35 3.65
C ILE A 417 -3.06 -1.86 3.85
N SER A 418 -2.09 -2.65 3.38
CA SER A 418 -2.18 -4.12 3.40
C SER A 418 -2.27 -4.71 4.81
N ILE A 419 -1.79 -3.99 5.82
CA ILE A 419 -1.88 -4.32 7.25
C ILE A 419 -2.06 -3.01 8.03
N VAL A 420 -3.21 -2.82 8.68
CA VAL A 420 -3.53 -1.64 9.52
C VAL A 420 -3.11 -1.89 10.97
N PRO A 421 -2.19 -1.09 11.54
CA PRO A 421 -1.89 -1.13 12.98
C PRO A 421 -3.09 -0.71 13.84
N GLU A 422 -3.25 -1.31 15.02
CA GLU A 422 -4.30 -1.00 16.01
C GLU A 422 -4.42 0.51 16.27
N ILE A 423 -3.29 1.19 16.46
CA ILE A 423 -3.23 2.64 16.73
C ILE A 423 -3.71 3.51 15.55
N LEU A 424 -3.92 2.92 14.37
CA LEU A 424 -4.43 3.56 13.15
C LEU A 424 -5.83 3.05 12.75
N ILE A 425 -6.49 2.21 13.56
CA ILE A 425 -7.78 1.57 13.21
C ILE A 425 -8.87 2.58 12.81
N ASP A 426 -8.85 3.79 13.37
CA ASP A 426 -9.73 4.92 13.01
C ASP A 426 -9.77 5.23 11.49
N VAL A 427 -8.78 4.75 10.70
CA VAL A 427 -8.75 4.88 9.23
C VAL A 427 -9.92 4.20 8.51
N VAL A 428 -10.56 3.19 9.11
CA VAL A 428 -11.76 2.53 8.53
C VAL A 428 -12.94 3.50 8.37
N MET A 429 -12.96 4.58 9.16
CA MET A 429 -13.99 5.63 9.11
C MET A 429 -13.82 6.60 7.93
N ALA A 430 -12.85 6.38 7.03
CA ALA A 430 -12.64 7.24 5.87
C ALA A 430 -13.84 7.15 4.89
N PRO A 431 -14.36 8.30 4.39
CA PRO A 431 -15.47 8.33 3.43
C PRO A 431 -15.02 8.11 1.98
N THR A 432 -13.71 8.11 1.72
CA THR A 432 -13.12 7.80 0.41
C THR A 432 -12.95 6.29 0.24
N PRO A 433 -12.86 5.78 -1.00
CA PRO A 433 -12.50 4.39 -1.27
C PRO A 433 -11.19 3.99 -0.57
N TYR A 434 -11.07 2.72 -0.21
CA TYR A 434 -9.86 2.15 0.36
C TYR A 434 -9.79 0.63 0.17
N LEU A 435 -8.56 0.11 0.19
CA LEU A 435 -8.27 -1.31 0.38
C LEU A 435 -7.49 -1.45 1.69
N LEU A 436 -8.09 -2.06 2.71
CA LEU A 436 -7.49 -2.21 4.05
C LEU A 436 -7.42 -3.68 4.45
N GLY A 437 -6.30 -4.09 5.05
CA GLY A 437 -6.18 -5.36 5.75
C GLY A 437 -6.13 -5.11 7.25
N VAL A 438 -6.99 -5.75 8.03
CA VAL A 438 -7.08 -5.62 9.49
C VAL A 438 -6.90 -6.99 10.13
N GLN A 439 -6.18 -7.09 11.26
CA GLN A 439 -6.10 -8.36 11.99
C GLN A 439 -7.44 -8.70 12.62
N LYS A 440 -7.85 -9.97 12.57
CA LYS A 440 -9.19 -10.40 13.00
C LYS A 440 -9.51 -10.10 14.47
N CYS A 441 -8.49 -10.05 15.34
CA CYS A 441 -8.62 -9.61 16.73
C CYS A 441 -9.09 -8.14 16.89
N LEU A 442 -9.10 -7.34 15.83
CA LEU A 442 -9.58 -5.95 15.81
C LEU A 442 -10.96 -5.82 15.11
N LEU A 443 -11.63 -6.93 14.76
CA LEU A 443 -12.93 -6.92 14.09
C LEU A 443 -13.98 -6.11 14.86
N ASP A 444 -14.04 -6.26 16.18
CA ASP A 444 -14.99 -5.55 17.06
C ASP A 444 -14.78 -4.02 17.09
N LEU A 445 -13.63 -3.52 16.61
CA LEU A 445 -13.34 -2.10 16.48
C LEU A 445 -13.84 -1.52 15.13
N VAL A 446 -14.20 -2.36 14.17
CA VAL A 446 -14.71 -1.96 12.85
C VAL A 446 -16.24 -1.88 12.90
N THR A 447 -16.75 -0.78 13.47
CA THR A 447 -18.18 -0.55 13.65
C THR A 447 -18.94 -0.49 12.32
N ASP A 448 -20.17 -1.00 12.30
CA ASP A 448 -21.08 -1.05 11.14
C ASP A 448 -21.06 0.23 10.28
N GLN A 449 -20.70 0.12 9.00
CA GLN A 449 -20.68 1.21 8.01
C GLN A 449 -21.56 0.85 6.82
N SER A 450 -22.41 1.77 6.38
CA SER A 450 -23.04 1.65 5.06
C SER A 450 -21.99 1.66 3.95
N ASP A 451 -22.29 1.04 2.80
CA ASP A 451 -21.46 1.09 1.58
C ASP A 451 -20.00 0.63 1.79
N LEU A 452 -19.84 -0.54 2.43
CA LEU A 452 -18.58 -1.18 2.80
C LEU A 452 -18.66 -2.69 2.51
N LEU A 453 -17.59 -3.27 1.95
CA LEU A 453 -17.43 -4.72 1.82
C LEU A 453 -16.48 -5.24 2.91
N LEU A 454 -16.97 -6.13 3.79
CA LEU A 454 -16.16 -6.78 4.83
C LEU A 454 -15.94 -8.26 4.48
N VAL A 455 -14.69 -8.67 4.33
CA VAL A 455 -14.28 -10.01 3.88
C VAL A 455 -13.48 -10.73 4.95
N ASP A 456 -13.94 -11.90 5.40
CA ASP A 456 -13.21 -12.80 6.30
C ASP A 456 -12.38 -13.81 5.47
N LEU A 457 -11.10 -13.91 5.79
CA LEU A 457 -10.13 -14.81 5.16
C LEU A 457 -9.71 -15.97 6.08
N SER A 458 -10.22 -16.05 7.32
CA SER A 458 -9.86 -17.13 8.23
C SER A 458 -10.33 -18.50 7.74
N LYS A 459 -9.50 -19.51 8.00
CA LYS A 459 -9.75 -20.93 7.64
C LYS A 459 -10.99 -21.53 8.34
N ASN A 460 -11.47 -20.89 9.40
CA ASN A 460 -12.61 -21.32 10.24
C ASN A 460 -13.79 -20.31 10.22
N LYS A 461 -13.88 -19.44 9.22
CA LYS A 461 -14.98 -18.47 9.07
C LYS A 461 -16.33 -19.14 8.85
N GLU A 462 -17.39 -18.62 9.48
CA GLU A 462 -18.77 -19.05 9.21
C GLU A 462 -19.30 -18.51 7.87
N LYS A 463 -18.83 -17.32 7.48
CA LYS A 463 -19.22 -16.60 6.25
C LYS A 463 -18.03 -15.81 5.73
N THR A 464 -17.82 -15.83 4.41
CA THR A 464 -16.79 -14.99 3.76
C THR A 464 -17.12 -13.51 3.81
N PHE A 465 -18.39 -13.14 3.61
CA PHE A 465 -18.80 -11.74 3.65
C PHE A 465 -19.58 -11.45 4.93
N LEU A 466 -19.05 -10.54 5.74
CA LEU A 466 -19.68 -10.10 6.99
C LEU A 466 -20.67 -8.96 6.71
N VAL A 467 -20.34 -8.08 5.76
CA VAL A 467 -21.18 -6.98 5.23
C VAL A 467 -20.94 -6.87 3.72
N THR A 468 -22.01 -6.65 2.95
CA THR A 468 -22.00 -6.45 1.48
C THR A 468 -22.89 -5.27 1.08
N THR A 469 -22.74 -4.77 -0.16
CA THR A 469 -23.64 -3.73 -0.70
C THR A 469 -24.93 -4.33 -1.28
N GLY A 470 -24.90 -5.60 -1.67
CA GLY A 470 -26.05 -6.36 -2.19
C GLY A 470 -26.23 -6.28 -3.71
N ASP A 471 -25.34 -5.59 -4.45
CA ASP A 471 -25.34 -5.53 -5.91
C ASP A 471 -24.07 -6.14 -6.56
N GLU A 472 -23.13 -6.67 -5.76
CA GLU A 472 -21.83 -7.17 -6.19
C GLU A 472 -21.91 -8.11 -7.42
N ASP A 473 -22.80 -9.10 -7.39
CA ASP A 473 -23.03 -10.06 -8.48
C ASP A 473 -23.55 -9.43 -9.78
N SER A 474 -24.16 -8.25 -9.70
CA SER A 474 -24.78 -7.55 -10.83
C SER A 474 -23.88 -6.50 -11.50
N ILE A 475 -22.74 -6.18 -10.90
CA ILE A 475 -21.80 -5.16 -11.39
C ILE A 475 -21.17 -5.58 -12.72
N LEU A 476 -20.68 -6.82 -12.78
CA LEU A 476 -19.92 -7.32 -13.91
C LEU A 476 -20.87 -7.90 -14.99
N PRO A 477 -20.56 -7.79 -16.29
CA PRO A 477 -21.43 -8.36 -17.33
C PRO A 477 -21.45 -9.89 -17.23
N PRO A 478 -22.62 -10.57 -17.13
CA PRO A 478 -22.67 -12.02 -16.83
C PRO A 478 -21.91 -12.93 -17.78
N LYS A 479 -21.87 -12.60 -19.09
CA LYS A 479 -21.04 -13.34 -20.05
C LYS A 479 -19.54 -13.24 -19.74
N LEU A 480 -19.07 -12.11 -19.21
CA LEU A 480 -17.67 -11.93 -18.85
C LEU A 480 -17.33 -12.55 -17.48
N GLN A 481 -18.29 -12.61 -16.53
CA GLN A 481 -18.15 -13.43 -15.32
C GLN A 481 -17.93 -14.90 -15.71
N ALA A 482 -18.79 -15.45 -16.59
CA ALA A 482 -18.64 -16.83 -17.08
C ALA A 482 -17.31 -17.07 -17.83
N GLU A 483 -16.88 -16.14 -18.69
CA GLU A 483 -15.57 -16.21 -19.37
C GLU A 483 -14.37 -16.19 -18.37
N ILE A 484 -14.51 -15.57 -17.19
CA ILE A 484 -13.50 -15.62 -16.13
C ILE A 484 -13.57 -16.94 -15.36
N LEU A 485 -14.77 -17.38 -14.91
CA LEU A 485 -14.95 -18.64 -14.16
C LEU A 485 -14.44 -19.85 -14.96
N GLU A 486 -14.73 -19.91 -16.26
CA GLU A 486 -14.24 -20.96 -17.16
C GLU A 486 -12.71 -20.99 -17.24
N ALA A 487 -12.07 -19.81 -17.32
CA ALA A 487 -10.61 -19.69 -17.34
C ALA A 487 -9.97 -20.06 -15.99
N LEU A 488 -10.52 -19.55 -14.89
CA LEU A 488 -10.03 -19.86 -13.54
C LEU A 488 -10.16 -21.36 -13.20
N SER A 489 -11.19 -22.04 -13.70
CA SER A 489 -11.37 -23.49 -13.49
C SER A 489 -10.18 -24.33 -13.95
N GLN A 490 -9.42 -23.86 -14.94
CA GLN A 490 -8.26 -24.58 -15.48
C GLN A 490 -7.10 -24.71 -14.47
N ARG A 491 -6.99 -23.79 -13.50
CA ARG A 491 -5.94 -23.82 -12.46
C ARG A 491 -5.97 -25.09 -11.61
N LYS A 492 -7.14 -25.73 -11.47
CA LYS A 492 -7.38 -26.90 -10.61
C LYS A 492 -6.79 -28.21 -11.18
N LYS A 493 -6.07 -28.15 -12.30
CA LYS A 493 -5.47 -29.29 -13.01
C LYS A 493 -3.97 -29.49 -12.71
N VAL A 494 -3.40 -28.74 -11.76
CA VAL A 494 -1.96 -28.71 -11.44
C VAL A 494 -1.72 -29.41 -10.09
N SER A 495 -1.87 -30.73 -10.07
CA SER A 495 -1.77 -31.56 -8.85
C SER A 495 -0.35 -32.06 -8.52
N ASP A 496 0.49 -32.27 -9.53
CA ASP A 496 1.73 -33.06 -9.42
C ASP A 496 3.00 -32.26 -9.78
N VAL A 497 3.02 -30.96 -9.47
CA VAL A 497 4.09 -30.03 -9.89
C VAL A 497 4.67 -29.30 -8.68
N GLU A 498 6.00 -29.09 -8.70
CA GLU A 498 6.74 -28.29 -7.71
C GLU A 498 6.03 -26.96 -7.37
N GLU A 499 5.93 -26.64 -6.08
CA GLU A 499 5.14 -25.50 -5.57
C GLU A 499 5.49 -24.17 -6.26
N ALA A 500 6.76 -23.92 -6.58
CA ALA A 500 7.18 -22.71 -7.29
C ALA A 500 6.57 -22.59 -8.71
N LYS A 501 6.53 -23.69 -9.46
CA LYS A 501 5.91 -23.77 -10.79
C LYS A 501 4.38 -23.72 -10.70
N LYS A 502 3.80 -24.29 -9.64
CA LYS A 502 2.37 -24.17 -9.31
C LYS A 502 1.97 -22.72 -9.06
N VAL A 503 2.74 -21.96 -8.25
CA VAL A 503 2.51 -20.52 -8.05
C VAL A 503 2.65 -19.74 -9.36
N GLU A 504 3.66 -20.03 -10.19
CA GLU A 504 3.85 -19.38 -11.49
C GLU A 504 2.67 -19.63 -12.46
N GLU A 505 2.21 -20.88 -12.58
CA GLU A 505 1.08 -21.24 -13.47
C GLU A 505 -0.27 -20.71 -12.95
N VAL A 506 -0.54 -20.77 -11.64
CA VAL A 506 -1.72 -20.13 -11.04
C VAL A 506 -1.67 -18.63 -11.30
N ASN A 507 -0.51 -17.98 -11.08
CA ASN A 507 -0.35 -16.57 -11.37
C ASN A 507 -0.61 -16.24 -12.85
N ARG A 508 -0.12 -17.06 -13.79
CA ARG A 508 -0.35 -16.90 -15.23
C ARG A 508 -1.82 -17.07 -15.63
N VAL A 509 -2.49 -18.13 -15.15
CA VAL A 509 -3.90 -18.41 -15.50
C VAL A 509 -4.82 -17.30 -14.97
N VAL A 510 -4.62 -16.87 -13.73
CA VAL A 510 -5.43 -15.81 -13.11
C VAL A 510 -5.18 -14.47 -13.80
N SER A 511 -3.92 -14.09 -14.00
CA SER A 511 -3.58 -12.83 -14.66
C SER A 511 -4.13 -12.73 -16.09
N GLU A 512 -4.06 -13.80 -16.90
CA GLU A 512 -4.60 -13.79 -18.26
C GLU A 512 -6.14 -13.70 -18.28
N ALA A 513 -6.84 -14.30 -17.31
CA ALA A 513 -8.30 -14.22 -17.21
C ALA A 513 -8.81 -12.79 -16.94
N PHE A 514 -8.26 -12.12 -15.93
CA PHE A 514 -8.66 -10.75 -15.57
C PHE A 514 -8.12 -9.71 -16.56
N LEU A 515 -6.94 -9.91 -17.14
CA LEU A 515 -6.46 -9.05 -18.23
C LEU A 515 -7.33 -9.17 -19.49
N HIS A 516 -7.84 -10.38 -19.80
CA HIS A 516 -8.80 -10.57 -20.89
C HIS A 516 -10.10 -9.79 -20.64
N PHE A 517 -10.61 -9.72 -19.41
CA PHE A 517 -11.77 -8.89 -19.07
C PHE A 517 -11.57 -7.41 -19.45
N PHE A 518 -10.40 -6.83 -19.17
CA PHE A 518 -10.10 -5.44 -19.58
C PHE A 518 -9.92 -5.29 -21.10
N VAL A 519 -9.32 -6.27 -21.78
CA VAL A 519 -9.25 -6.29 -23.25
C VAL A 519 -10.65 -6.34 -23.87
N ARG A 520 -11.59 -7.07 -23.26
CA ARG A 520 -12.98 -7.25 -23.70
C ARG A 520 -13.87 -6.04 -23.41
N THR A 521 -13.65 -5.34 -22.29
CA THR A 521 -14.49 -4.21 -21.85
C THR A 521 -14.00 -2.85 -22.33
N VAL A 522 -12.69 -2.61 -22.34
CA VAL A 522 -12.10 -1.29 -22.61
C VAL A 522 -11.00 -1.28 -23.67
N GLY A 523 -10.55 -2.43 -24.18
CA GLY A 523 -9.45 -2.56 -25.16
C GLY A 523 -9.63 -1.83 -26.50
N HIS A 524 -10.80 -1.26 -26.79
CA HIS A 524 -11.07 -0.37 -27.94
C HIS A 524 -10.76 1.11 -27.67
N TYR A 525 -10.27 1.49 -26.47
CA TYR A 525 -10.06 2.88 -26.05
C TYR A 525 -9.23 3.72 -27.03
N SER A 526 -8.25 3.11 -27.70
CA SER A 526 -7.30 3.82 -28.57
C SER A 526 -7.98 4.51 -29.76
N SER A 527 -9.09 3.95 -30.26
CA SER A 527 -9.90 4.56 -31.32
C SER A 527 -10.71 5.79 -30.87
N TYR A 528 -10.65 6.16 -29.58
CA TYR A 528 -11.39 7.26 -28.96
C TYR A 528 -10.48 8.31 -28.31
N VAL A 529 -9.16 8.18 -28.41
CA VAL A 529 -8.21 9.25 -28.08
C VAL A 529 -7.90 10.04 -29.36
N LYS A 530 -8.33 11.30 -29.42
CA LYS A 530 -8.02 12.20 -30.54
C LYS A 530 -6.82 13.07 -30.20
N TYR A 531 -5.72 12.89 -30.92
CA TYR A 531 -4.56 13.78 -30.83
C TYR A 531 -4.74 14.99 -31.75
N THR A 532 -4.45 16.18 -31.24
CA THR A 532 -4.36 17.41 -32.05
C THR A 532 -2.92 17.62 -32.51
N LYS A 533 -2.68 18.46 -33.53
CA LYS A 533 -1.33 18.62 -34.12
C LYS A 533 -0.28 19.16 -33.14
N GLU A 534 -0.71 19.93 -32.14
CA GLU A 534 0.16 20.70 -31.24
C GLU A 534 -0.24 20.59 -29.75
N GLY A 535 -1.27 19.78 -29.44
CA GLY A 535 -1.82 19.63 -28.08
C GLY A 535 -1.93 18.17 -27.63
N PRO A 536 -2.34 17.93 -26.37
CA PRO A 536 -2.52 16.58 -25.83
C PRO A 536 -3.61 15.81 -26.59
N GLY A 537 -3.66 14.50 -26.32
CA GLY A 537 -4.82 13.68 -26.67
C GLY A 537 -6.08 14.16 -25.93
N VAL A 538 -7.25 13.92 -26.51
CA VAL A 538 -8.55 14.14 -25.89
C VAL A 538 -9.40 12.89 -26.03
N PHE A 539 -9.81 12.29 -24.92
CA PHE A 539 -10.55 11.04 -24.88
C PHE A 539 -12.07 11.24 -24.90
N GLU A 540 -12.70 10.71 -25.95
CA GLU A 540 -14.14 10.89 -26.20
C GLU A 540 -15.01 9.95 -25.35
N LYS A 541 -14.98 10.11 -24.01
CA LYS A 541 -15.72 9.30 -23.01
C LYS A 541 -17.14 8.91 -23.48
N ARG A 542 -17.93 9.87 -23.99
CA ARG A 542 -19.31 9.66 -24.49
C ARG A 542 -19.44 8.80 -25.76
N ARG A 543 -18.42 8.76 -26.64
CA ARG A 543 -18.41 7.90 -27.83
C ARG A 543 -17.92 6.50 -27.49
N PHE A 544 -16.86 6.42 -26.66
CA PHE A 544 -16.21 5.19 -26.22
C PHE A 544 -17.18 4.15 -25.62
N TYR A 545 -18.01 4.52 -24.62
CA TYR A 545 -18.96 3.56 -24.05
C TYR A 545 -20.15 3.29 -24.99
N LYS A 546 -20.59 4.28 -25.79
CA LYS A 546 -21.70 4.10 -26.74
C LYS A 546 -21.39 3.08 -27.85
N ALA A 547 -20.12 2.94 -28.23
CA ALA A 547 -19.66 1.96 -29.21
C ALA A 547 -19.76 0.50 -28.74
N ILE A 548 -19.95 0.26 -27.43
CA ILE A 548 -20.12 -1.09 -26.89
C ILE A 548 -21.55 -1.56 -27.20
N GLU A 549 -21.70 -2.55 -28.08
CA GLU A 549 -22.99 -3.12 -28.50
C GLU A 549 -23.80 -3.71 -27.34
N SER A 550 -23.16 -4.54 -26.51
CA SER A 550 -23.75 -5.22 -25.35
C SER A 550 -24.27 -4.23 -24.30
N LYS A 551 -25.57 -4.32 -23.96
CA LYS A 551 -26.23 -3.43 -22.98
C LYS A 551 -25.62 -3.55 -21.58
N THR A 552 -25.33 -4.77 -21.11
CA THR A 552 -24.74 -5.01 -19.77
C THR A 552 -23.29 -4.53 -19.71
N THR A 553 -22.49 -4.85 -20.73
CA THR A 553 -21.10 -4.36 -20.84
C THR A 553 -21.04 -2.84 -20.94
N ARG A 554 -21.97 -2.21 -21.68
CA ARG A 554 -22.12 -0.75 -21.75
C ARG A 554 -22.50 -0.15 -20.39
N HIS A 555 -23.36 -0.81 -19.61
CA HIS A 555 -23.74 -0.36 -18.26
C HIS A 555 -22.54 -0.42 -17.30
N PHE A 556 -21.84 -1.56 -17.25
CA PHE A 556 -20.60 -1.71 -16.48
C PHE A 556 -19.57 -0.63 -16.85
N VAL A 557 -19.24 -0.48 -18.14
CA VAL A 557 -18.24 0.52 -18.56
C VAL A 557 -18.71 1.95 -18.26
N LYS A 558 -20.01 2.26 -18.31
CA LYS A 558 -20.53 3.58 -17.90
C LYS A 558 -20.28 3.87 -16.40
N LYS A 559 -20.37 2.86 -15.51
CA LYS A 559 -19.93 2.98 -14.10
C LYS A 559 -18.40 3.11 -14.04
N PHE A 560 -17.66 2.20 -14.67
CA PHE A 560 -16.19 2.11 -14.59
C PHE A 560 -15.45 3.38 -15.05
N ILE A 561 -15.90 4.07 -16.10
CA ILE A 561 -15.23 5.31 -16.57
C ILE A 561 -15.40 6.54 -15.65
N GLN A 562 -16.09 6.40 -14.51
CA GLN A 562 -16.12 7.41 -13.44
C GLN A 562 -15.03 7.18 -12.37
N THR A 563 -14.33 6.03 -12.40
CA THR A 563 -13.29 5.70 -11.42
C THR A 563 -12.04 6.55 -11.59
N GLN A 564 -11.35 6.81 -10.48
CA GLN A 564 -10.07 7.52 -10.46
C GLN A 564 -8.98 6.73 -11.18
N MET A 565 -9.02 5.40 -11.08
CA MET A 565 -8.23 4.44 -11.87
C MET A 565 -8.36 4.67 -13.37
N PHE A 566 -9.59 4.69 -13.90
CA PHE A 566 -9.81 4.88 -15.33
C PHE A 566 -9.44 6.30 -15.78
N ASP A 567 -9.70 7.31 -14.95
CA ASP A 567 -9.37 8.69 -15.28
C ASP A 567 -7.85 8.93 -15.37
N LEU A 568 -7.05 8.43 -14.41
CA LEU A 568 -5.60 8.56 -14.46
C LEU A 568 -4.95 7.74 -15.58
N PHE A 569 -5.50 6.55 -15.89
CA PHE A 569 -5.12 5.81 -17.10
C PHE A 569 -5.36 6.63 -18.37
N VAL A 570 -6.49 7.32 -18.49
CA VAL A 570 -6.76 8.23 -19.62
C VAL A 570 -5.79 9.42 -19.63
N GLN A 571 -5.54 10.08 -18.50
CA GLN A 571 -4.62 11.21 -18.42
C GLN A 571 -3.19 10.86 -18.87
N GLU A 572 -2.70 9.65 -18.55
CA GLU A 572 -1.41 9.17 -19.05
C GLU A 572 -1.42 8.97 -20.58
N LEU A 573 -2.48 8.36 -21.11
CA LEU A 573 -2.64 8.13 -22.55
C LEU A 573 -2.81 9.43 -23.37
N GLU A 574 -3.36 10.49 -22.77
CA GLU A 574 -3.52 11.81 -23.36
C GLU A 574 -2.19 12.60 -23.38
N GLN A 575 -1.33 12.40 -22.38
CA GLN A 575 0.02 12.98 -22.32
C GLN A 575 1.02 12.25 -23.24
N GLN A 576 0.88 10.94 -23.42
CA GLN A 576 1.75 10.15 -24.29
C GLN A 576 1.39 10.31 -25.78
N GLN A 577 2.26 11.01 -26.52
CA GLN A 577 2.24 11.05 -27.99
C GLN A 577 2.32 9.63 -28.60
N PRO A 578 1.59 9.33 -29.69
CA PRO A 578 1.56 7.98 -30.28
C PRO A 578 2.94 7.38 -30.58
N SER A 579 3.88 8.21 -31.05
CA SER A 579 5.24 7.82 -31.43
C SER A 579 6.15 7.43 -30.26
N GLY A 580 5.79 7.80 -29.03
CA GLY A 580 6.56 7.50 -27.81
C GLY A 580 5.93 6.41 -26.93
N ARG A 581 4.80 5.83 -27.36
CA ARG A 581 4.02 4.89 -26.56
C ARG A 581 4.70 3.51 -26.50
N GLN A 582 5.31 3.19 -25.37
CA GLN A 582 5.82 1.83 -25.10
C GLN A 582 4.66 0.82 -25.13
N GLN A 583 4.83 -0.28 -25.85
CA GLN A 583 3.78 -1.32 -25.97
C GLN A 583 3.83 -2.27 -24.78
N GLY A 584 3.17 -1.89 -23.69
CA GLY A 584 2.99 -2.76 -22.52
C GLY A 584 2.20 -4.04 -22.84
N ILE A 585 2.19 -4.99 -21.91
CA ILE A 585 1.55 -6.31 -22.07
C ILE A 585 0.08 -6.17 -22.47
N PHE A 586 -0.63 -5.18 -21.92
CA PHE A 586 -2.02 -4.88 -22.30
C PHE A 586 -2.17 -4.50 -23.79
N HIS A 587 -1.33 -3.62 -24.35
CA HIS A 587 -1.34 -3.28 -25.77
C HIS A 587 -1.07 -4.51 -26.66
N ARG A 588 -0.15 -5.38 -26.23
CA ARG A 588 0.14 -6.65 -26.93
C ARG A 588 -1.10 -7.55 -26.95
N LYS A 589 -1.74 -7.77 -25.79
CA LYS A 589 -2.97 -8.57 -25.65
C LYS A 589 -4.17 -7.98 -26.42
N ILE A 590 -4.32 -6.65 -26.47
CA ILE A 590 -5.31 -6.00 -27.34
C ILE A 590 -5.06 -6.35 -28.82
N THR A 591 -3.81 -6.24 -29.27
CA THR A 591 -3.43 -6.51 -30.66
C THR A 591 -3.64 -7.98 -31.03
N GLU A 592 -3.28 -8.92 -30.13
CA GLU A 592 -3.58 -10.35 -30.25
C GLU A 592 -5.10 -10.60 -30.38
N TYR A 593 -5.92 -9.98 -29.54
CA TYR A 593 -7.38 -10.13 -29.55
C TYR A 593 -8.01 -9.55 -30.82
N GLN A 594 -7.57 -8.37 -31.27
CA GLN A 594 -8.04 -7.76 -32.52
C GLN A 594 -7.69 -8.63 -33.73
N LYS A 595 -6.47 -9.17 -33.79
CA LYS A 595 -6.07 -10.14 -34.82
C LYS A 595 -6.97 -11.39 -34.81
N LYS A 596 -7.13 -12.03 -33.64
CA LYS A 596 -8.01 -13.21 -33.46
C LYS A 596 -9.47 -12.93 -33.82
N LYS A 597 -10.00 -11.72 -33.55
CA LYS A 597 -11.34 -11.29 -33.98
C LYS A 597 -11.42 -11.20 -35.51
N ASN A 598 -10.47 -10.49 -36.13
CA ASN A 598 -10.45 -10.26 -37.57
C ASN A 598 -10.24 -11.56 -38.38
N GLU A 599 -9.53 -12.55 -37.82
CA GLU A 599 -9.38 -13.88 -38.41
C GLU A 599 -10.68 -14.70 -38.35
N LYS A 600 -11.50 -14.55 -37.29
CA LYS A 600 -12.82 -15.19 -37.22
C LYS A 600 -13.80 -14.58 -38.22
N THR A 601 -13.83 -13.26 -38.38
CA THR A 601 -14.63 -12.56 -39.41
C THR A 601 -14.03 -12.61 -40.83
N LYS A 602 -13.05 -13.51 -41.07
CA LYS A 602 -12.56 -13.91 -42.40
C LYS A 602 -12.79 -15.41 -42.69
N LYS A 603 -13.41 -16.13 -41.76
CA LYS A 603 -13.80 -17.55 -41.85
C LYS A 603 -15.33 -17.75 -41.82
N HIS A 604 -16.05 -16.64 -41.80
CA HIS A 604 -17.48 -16.47 -42.03
C HIS A 604 -17.64 -15.35 -43.07
#